data_AF-A0A7T0JQY2-F1
#
_entry.id   AF-A0A7T0JQY2-F1
#
_cell.length_a   1.000
_cell.length_b   1.000
_cell.length_c   1.000
_cell.angle_alpha   90.00
_cell.angle_beta   90.00
_cell.angle_gamma   90.00
#
_symmetry.space_group_name_H-M   'P 1'
#
loop_
_entity.id
_entity.type
_entity.pdbx_description
1 polymer ?
#
loop_
_entity_poly.entity_id
_entity_poly.type
_entity_poly.pdbx_seq_one_letter_code
_entity_poly.pdbx_strand_id
1 'polypeptide(L)'
;MNRDHLEGRVGLLAGMELITQTAYHEAGHAAAIYLRNRHHNLPQIGFRIFLQGLKHSIHLDNSHMPAGNRAYLAKLDGGLLVENQALSAKPHASSQAILAYQQACEADMVNLLAGPLAEAKYVAQRDGENFNQYLVDYEALKNYGGKSDQEKIEEYIAGLGMPPLKKTQTLKELHRASFDFINQAHHWRAISRLANYIVDSGKEIIDCEEAIAILEGAIETNYCLSRC
;
A
#
# COMPACT_ATOMS: atom_id res chain seq x y z
N MET A 1 1.43 -32.72 -28.77
CA MET A 1 1.38 -31.31 -28.32
C MET A 1 1.19 -31.33 -26.81
N ASN A 2 2.24 -31.00 -26.06
CA ASN A 2 2.35 -31.23 -24.61
C ASN A 2 1.50 -30.22 -23.81
N ARG A 3 0.53 -30.72 -23.04
CA ARG A 3 -0.25 -29.95 -22.05
C ARG A 3 0.62 -29.37 -20.94
N ASP A 4 1.67 -30.09 -20.54
CA ASP A 4 2.55 -29.74 -19.42
C ASP A 4 3.35 -28.43 -19.65
N HIS A 5 3.67 -28.09 -20.91
CA HIS A 5 4.35 -26.84 -21.24
C HIS A 5 3.42 -25.61 -21.20
N LEU A 6 2.11 -25.81 -21.41
CA LEU A 6 1.13 -24.72 -21.29
C LEU A 6 0.81 -24.44 -19.82
N GLU A 7 0.67 -25.47 -19.00
CA GLU A 7 0.41 -25.32 -17.56
C GLU A 7 1.57 -24.62 -16.83
N GLY A 8 2.83 -24.95 -17.18
CA GLY A 8 4.00 -24.26 -16.62
C GLY A 8 4.09 -22.77 -16.97
N ARG A 9 3.71 -22.37 -18.20
CA ARG A 9 3.69 -20.96 -18.63
C ARG A 9 2.58 -20.16 -17.98
N VAL A 10 1.39 -20.74 -17.83
CA VAL A 10 0.25 -20.10 -17.16
C VAL A 10 0.55 -19.87 -15.68
N GLY A 11 1.19 -20.85 -15.01
CA GLY A 11 1.63 -20.70 -13.62
C GLY A 11 2.68 -19.61 -13.41
N LEU A 12 3.64 -19.45 -14.33
CA LEU A 12 4.67 -18.41 -14.27
C LEU A 12 4.05 -17.00 -14.42
N LEU A 13 3.16 -16.83 -15.40
CA LEU A 13 2.48 -15.55 -15.65
C LEU A 13 1.58 -15.15 -14.47
N ALA A 14 0.84 -16.09 -13.88
CA ALA A 14 0.04 -15.84 -12.69
C ALA A 14 0.89 -15.44 -11.48
N GLY A 15 2.10 -16.02 -11.35
CA GLY A 15 3.04 -15.66 -10.29
C GLY A 15 3.62 -14.25 -10.43
N MET A 16 4.03 -13.86 -11.65
CA MET A 16 4.50 -12.49 -11.94
C MET A 16 3.40 -11.45 -11.72
N GLU A 17 2.16 -11.81 -12.04
CA GLU A 17 1.01 -10.93 -11.88
C GLU A 17 0.71 -10.66 -10.39
N LEU A 18 0.71 -11.70 -9.55
CA LEU A 18 0.55 -11.53 -8.11
C LEU A 18 1.67 -10.67 -7.51
N ILE A 19 2.92 -10.89 -7.93
CA ILE A 19 4.07 -10.08 -7.50
C ILE A 19 3.85 -8.60 -7.85
N THR A 20 3.34 -8.32 -9.05
CA THR A 20 3.11 -6.95 -9.51
C THR A 20 1.99 -6.30 -8.70
N GLN A 21 0.88 -6.99 -8.47
CA GLN A 21 -0.23 -6.49 -7.62
C GLN A 21 0.27 -6.11 -6.22
N THR A 22 1.05 -6.98 -5.59
CA THR A 22 1.64 -6.70 -4.27
C THR A 22 2.64 -5.56 -4.31
N ALA A 23 3.44 -5.42 -5.38
CA ALA A 23 4.33 -4.28 -5.52
C ALA A 23 3.56 -2.95 -5.57
N TYR A 24 2.40 -2.92 -6.24
CA TYR A 24 1.50 -1.76 -6.24
C TYR A 24 0.87 -1.51 -4.86
N HIS A 25 0.51 -2.57 -4.16
CA HIS A 25 0.01 -2.51 -2.78
C HIS A 25 1.03 -1.83 -1.85
N GLU A 26 2.26 -2.34 -1.80
CA GLU A 26 3.31 -1.79 -0.93
C GLU A 26 3.74 -0.38 -1.34
N ALA A 27 3.80 -0.11 -2.65
CA ALA A 27 4.09 1.23 -3.16
C ALA A 27 2.98 2.23 -2.79
N GLY A 28 1.72 1.80 -2.74
CA GLY A 28 0.58 2.61 -2.29
C GLY A 28 0.74 3.06 -0.85
N HIS A 29 1.06 2.13 0.06
CA HIS A 29 1.37 2.46 1.46
C HIS A 29 2.54 3.43 1.57
N ALA A 30 3.70 3.08 0.97
CA ALA A 30 4.90 3.90 1.03
C ALA A 30 4.66 5.33 0.53
N ALA A 31 3.93 5.47 -0.58
CA ALA A 31 3.58 6.77 -1.13
C ALA A 31 2.68 7.59 -0.19
N ALA A 32 1.69 6.98 0.47
CA ALA A 32 0.85 7.68 1.43
C ALA A 32 1.64 8.07 2.70
N ILE A 33 2.41 7.14 3.25
CA ILE A 33 3.27 7.37 4.41
C ILE A 33 4.24 8.54 4.17
N TYR A 34 4.77 8.66 2.95
CA TYR A 34 5.71 9.73 2.63
C TYR A 34 5.01 11.01 2.14
N LEU A 35 4.36 10.94 0.97
CA LEU A 35 3.86 12.11 0.24
C LEU A 35 2.67 12.74 0.93
N ARG A 36 1.69 11.92 1.34
CA ARG A 36 0.48 12.44 1.98
C ARG A 36 0.81 13.00 3.36
N ASN A 37 1.54 12.25 4.19
CA ASN A 37 1.91 12.74 5.51
C ASN A 37 2.68 14.07 5.42
N ARG A 38 3.62 14.20 4.46
CA ARG A 38 4.33 15.45 4.19
C ARG A 38 3.38 16.58 3.80
N HIS A 39 2.43 16.32 2.89
CA HIS A 39 1.42 17.32 2.48
C HIS A 39 0.56 17.81 3.67
N HIS A 40 0.33 16.95 4.65
CA HIS A 40 -0.44 17.28 5.86
C HIS A 40 0.43 17.76 7.04
N ASN A 41 1.72 18.02 6.83
CA ASN A 41 2.68 18.40 7.87
C ASN A 41 2.73 17.42 9.06
N LEU A 42 2.51 16.14 8.79
CA LEU A 42 2.63 15.07 9.78
C LEU A 42 4.09 14.67 9.99
N PRO A 43 4.46 14.12 11.15
CA PRO A 43 5.81 13.65 11.41
C PRO A 43 6.29 12.65 10.35
N GLN A 44 7.55 12.78 9.95
CA GLN A 44 8.19 11.77 9.12
C GLN A 44 8.45 10.52 9.96
N ILE A 45 8.11 9.38 9.41
CA ILE A 45 8.26 8.07 10.02
C ILE A 45 8.94 7.13 9.03
N GLY A 46 9.85 6.32 9.54
CA GLY A 46 10.57 5.35 8.73
C GLY A 46 9.73 4.10 8.46
N PHE A 47 10.01 3.46 7.33
CA PHE A 47 9.49 2.15 6.96
C PHE A 47 10.53 1.37 6.15
N ARG A 48 10.32 0.08 5.95
CA ARG A 48 11.10 -0.76 5.02
C ARG A 48 10.17 -1.63 4.21
N ILE A 49 10.53 -1.93 2.97
CA ILE A 49 9.82 -2.89 2.13
C ILE A 49 10.66 -4.15 2.02
N PHE A 50 10.16 -5.25 2.55
CA PHE A 50 10.78 -6.56 2.50
C PHE A 50 10.29 -7.34 1.30
N LEU A 51 11.22 -7.94 0.56
CA LEU A 51 10.99 -8.68 -0.67
C LEU A 51 11.46 -10.12 -0.48
N GLN A 52 10.65 -10.94 0.18
CA GLN A 52 10.97 -12.35 0.40
C GLN A 52 10.60 -13.18 -0.84
N GLY A 53 11.55 -13.98 -1.35
CA GLY A 53 11.32 -15.02 -2.37
C GLY A 53 11.23 -14.60 -3.83
N LEU A 54 11.30 -13.29 -4.13
CA LEU A 54 11.33 -12.77 -5.51
C LEU A 54 12.47 -13.35 -6.37
N LYS A 55 13.61 -13.70 -5.76
CA LYS A 55 14.76 -14.30 -6.47
C LYS A 55 14.57 -15.78 -6.84
N HIS A 56 13.71 -16.52 -6.14
CA HIS A 56 13.53 -17.97 -6.35
C HIS A 56 12.34 -18.30 -7.27
N SER A 57 11.38 -17.39 -7.45
CA SER A 57 10.21 -17.60 -8.32
C SER A 57 10.52 -17.47 -9.81
N ILE A 58 11.54 -16.69 -10.18
CA ILE A 58 11.95 -16.47 -11.58
C ILE A 58 12.75 -17.66 -12.14
N HIS A 59 13.26 -18.56 -11.29
CA HIS A 59 14.21 -19.62 -11.68
C HIS A 59 13.74 -21.08 -11.55
N LEU A 60 12.46 -21.36 -11.24
CA LEU A 60 12.01 -22.74 -11.03
C LEU A 60 11.54 -23.43 -12.32
N ASP A 61 12.46 -24.17 -12.94
CA ASP A 61 12.18 -25.36 -13.74
C ASP A 61 11.59 -26.48 -12.84
N ASN A 62 10.43 -26.99 -13.25
CA ASN A 62 9.81 -28.31 -13.05
C ASN A 62 10.36 -29.37 -12.04
N SER A 63 10.83 -29.03 -10.84
CA SER A 63 11.12 -30.04 -9.80
C SER A 63 10.39 -29.81 -8.49
N HIS A 64 9.26 -30.52 -8.35
CA HIS A 64 8.72 -31.14 -7.13
C HIS A 64 9.18 -30.53 -5.79
N MET A 65 8.47 -29.50 -5.33
CA MET A 65 8.51 -29.03 -3.95
C MET A 65 7.11 -29.07 -3.33
N PRO A 66 6.97 -29.44 -2.04
CA PRO A 66 5.69 -29.71 -1.39
C PRO A 66 4.83 -28.44 -1.27
N ALA A 67 3.53 -28.60 -1.47
CA ALA A 67 2.52 -27.55 -1.64
C ALA A 67 2.13 -26.77 -0.37
N GLY A 68 3.00 -26.69 0.63
CA GLY A 68 2.75 -25.92 1.85
C GLY A 68 3.67 -24.71 1.91
N ASN A 69 3.10 -23.51 1.98
CA ASN A 69 3.79 -22.23 2.24
C ASN A 69 4.29 -21.42 1.03
N ARG A 70 3.44 -21.20 0.02
CA ARG A 70 3.63 -20.09 -0.95
C ARG A 70 3.06 -18.80 -0.36
N ALA A 71 3.87 -18.07 0.40
CA ALA A 71 3.59 -16.69 0.80
C ALA A 71 4.86 -15.87 0.59
N TYR A 72 5.13 -15.54 -0.67
CA TYR A 72 6.21 -14.65 -1.08
C TYR A 72 5.57 -13.40 -1.64
N LEU A 73 5.46 -12.39 -0.80
CA LEU A 73 4.72 -11.16 -1.03
C LEU A 73 5.60 -10.04 -0.49
N ALA A 74 5.84 -9.00 -1.28
CA ALA A 74 6.44 -7.78 -0.78
C ALA A 74 5.65 -7.32 0.46
N LYS A 75 6.32 -6.80 1.49
CA LYS A 75 5.66 -6.35 2.71
C LYS A 75 6.35 -5.11 3.26
N LEU A 76 5.58 -4.05 3.48
CA LEU A 76 6.00 -2.87 4.20
C LEU A 76 5.93 -3.13 5.71
N ASP A 77 6.98 -2.70 6.41
CA ASP A 77 7.09 -2.75 7.87
C ASP A 77 7.41 -1.35 8.41
N GLY A 78 6.81 -1.00 9.54
CA GLY A 78 6.84 0.36 10.10
C GLY A 78 5.84 1.29 9.44
N GLY A 79 6.12 2.60 9.45
CA GLY A 79 5.27 3.59 8.77
C GLY A 79 3.94 3.93 9.49
N LEU A 80 3.81 3.61 10.77
CA LEU A 80 2.64 3.99 11.59
C LEU A 80 2.94 5.18 12.51
N LEU A 81 2.16 6.24 12.39
CA LEU A 81 2.22 7.43 13.25
C LEU A 81 1.82 7.12 14.69
N VAL A 82 0.88 6.19 14.89
CA VAL A 82 0.43 5.78 16.23
C VAL A 82 1.55 5.13 17.05
N GLU A 83 2.50 4.48 16.38
CA GLU A 83 3.68 3.88 17.02
C GLU A 83 4.80 4.89 17.32
N ASN A 84 4.66 6.13 16.83
CA ASN A 84 5.58 7.19 17.17
C ASN A 84 5.45 7.55 18.65
N GLN A 85 6.54 7.38 19.41
CA GLN A 85 6.57 7.64 20.85
C GLN A 85 6.14 9.06 21.23
N ALA A 86 6.27 10.04 20.32
CA ALA A 86 5.82 11.41 20.53
C ALA A 86 4.29 11.56 20.51
N LEU A 87 3.56 10.61 19.90
CA LEU A 87 2.11 10.63 19.70
C LEU A 87 1.36 9.58 20.54
N SER A 88 2.09 8.70 21.24
CA SER A 88 1.50 7.68 22.11
C SER A 88 0.81 8.31 23.33
N ALA A 89 -0.52 8.35 23.32
CA ALA A 89 -1.31 8.86 24.44
C ALA A 89 -1.25 7.89 25.62
N LYS A 90 -0.63 8.31 26.73
CA LYS A 90 -0.67 7.58 28.00
C LYS A 90 -2.08 7.67 28.65
N PRO A 91 -2.44 6.79 29.60
CA PRO A 91 -3.74 6.78 30.30
C PRO A 91 -4.12 8.08 31.06
N HIS A 92 -3.25 9.08 31.10
CA HIS A 92 -3.48 10.42 31.69
C HIS A 92 -3.18 11.56 30.70
N ALA A 93 -3.32 11.28 29.40
CA ALA A 93 -3.07 12.22 28.33
C ALA A 93 -3.95 13.48 28.46
N SER A 94 -3.37 14.66 28.22
CA SER A 94 -4.11 15.90 28.07
C SER A 94 -5.08 15.82 26.88
N SER A 95 -6.11 16.68 26.85
CA SER A 95 -7.02 16.76 25.70
C SER A 95 -6.29 16.93 24.37
N GLN A 96 -5.15 17.63 24.36
CA GLN A 96 -4.30 17.80 23.19
C GLN A 96 -3.62 16.50 22.75
N ALA A 97 -3.15 15.67 23.69
CA ALA A 97 -2.55 14.37 23.37
C ALA A 97 -3.59 13.36 22.85
N ILE A 98 -4.83 13.41 23.37
CA ILE A 98 -5.95 12.61 22.83
C ILE A 98 -6.28 13.02 21.38
N LEU A 99 -6.33 14.33 21.11
CA LEU A 99 -6.55 14.84 19.75
C LEU A 99 -5.41 14.46 18.80
N ALA A 100 -4.16 14.58 19.25
CA ALA A 100 -3.00 14.19 18.45
C ALA A 100 -3.00 12.68 18.13
N TYR A 101 -3.38 11.84 19.10
CA TYR A 101 -3.55 10.41 18.89
C TYR A 101 -4.66 10.09 17.89
N GLN A 102 -5.81 10.76 18.00
CA GLN A 102 -6.90 10.63 17.02
C GLN A 102 -6.45 10.99 15.61
N GLN A 103 -5.74 12.10 15.45
CA GLN A 103 -5.20 12.52 14.16
C GLN A 103 -4.17 11.53 13.60
N ALA A 104 -3.33 10.94 14.46
CA ALA A 104 -2.40 9.89 14.08
C ALA A 104 -3.12 8.63 13.59
N CYS A 105 -4.15 8.18 14.32
CA CYS A 105 -4.99 7.06 13.88
C CYS A 105 -5.65 7.33 12.53
N GLU A 106 -6.28 8.48 12.34
CA GLU A 106 -6.94 8.83 11.07
C GLU A 106 -5.95 8.90 9.90
N ALA A 107 -4.76 9.45 10.13
CA ALA A 107 -3.71 9.48 9.14
C ALA A 107 -3.20 8.08 8.78
N ASP A 108 -2.97 7.22 9.79
CA ASP A 108 -2.58 5.83 9.58
C ASP A 108 -3.66 5.04 8.84
N MET A 109 -4.95 5.24 9.15
CA MET A 109 -6.05 4.61 8.42
C MET A 109 -6.02 4.97 6.93
N VAL A 110 -5.72 6.22 6.56
CA VAL A 110 -5.57 6.59 5.14
C VAL A 110 -4.33 5.94 4.52
N ASN A 111 -3.22 5.88 5.26
CA ASN A 111 -2.00 5.22 4.80
C ASN A 111 -2.24 3.71 4.56
N LEU A 112 -3.02 3.07 5.42
CA LEU A 112 -3.46 1.67 5.30
C LEU A 112 -4.42 1.46 4.13
N LEU A 113 -5.35 2.38 3.87
CA LEU A 113 -6.26 2.26 2.72
C LEU A 113 -5.56 2.46 1.36
N ALA A 114 -4.45 3.20 1.34
CA ALA A 114 -3.75 3.51 0.10
C ALA A 114 -3.18 2.28 -0.61
N GLY A 115 -2.72 1.27 0.12
CA GLY A 115 -2.20 0.02 -0.45
C GLY A 115 -3.22 -0.75 -1.29
N PRO A 116 -4.32 -1.24 -0.69
CA PRO A 116 -5.33 -1.98 -1.44
C PRO A 116 -6.03 -1.16 -2.52
N LEU A 117 -6.14 0.18 -2.36
CA LEU A 117 -6.64 1.05 -3.43
C LEU A 117 -5.66 1.16 -4.61
N ALA A 118 -4.36 1.18 -4.36
CA ALA A 118 -3.35 1.18 -5.41
C ALA A 118 -3.36 -0.14 -6.18
N GLU A 119 -3.46 -1.27 -5.48
CA GLU A 119 -3.62 -2.60 -6.08
C GLU A 119 -4.90 -2.68 -6.92
N ALA A 120 -6.04 -2.25 -6.38
CA ALA A 120 -7.31 -2.22 -7.11
C ALA A 120 -7.25 -1.35 -8.38
N LYS A 121 -6.58 -0.19 -8.31
CA LYS A 121 -6.40 0.67 -9.48
C LYS A 121 -5.51 0.03 -10.54
N TYR A 122 -4.43 -0.65 -10.14
CA TYR A 122 -3.59 -1.38 -11.06
C TYR A 122 -4.37 -2.49 -11.77
N VAL A 123 -5.12 -3.30 -11.02
CA VAL A 123 -5.97 -4.37 -11.57
C VAL A 123 -6.99 -3.81 -12.58
N ALA A 124 -7.70 -2.74 -12.21
CA ALA A 124 -8.66 -2.10 -13.12
C ALA A 124 -7.98 -1.61 -14.41
N GLN A 125 -6.81 -0.96 -14.32
CA GLN A 125 -6.08 -0.48 -15.50
C GLN A 125 -5.57 -1.61 -16.39
N ARG A 126 -5.06 -2.69 -15.80
CA ARG A 126 -4.61 -3.89 -16.52
C ARG A 126 -5.75 -4.52 -17.31
N ASP A 127 -6.94 -4.58 -16.72
CA ASP A 127 -8.12 -5.22 -17.32
C ASP A 127 -8.90 -4.29 -18.25
N GLY A 128 -8.46 -3.03 -18.41
CA GLY A 128 -9.16 -2.02 -19.22
C GLY A 128 -10.48 -1.56 -18.59
N GLU A 129 -10.62 -1.72 -17.28
CA GLU A 129 -11.78 -1.31 -16.49
C GLU A 129 -11.61 0.10 -15.90
N ASN A 130 -12.75 0.74 -15.59
CA ASN A 130 -12.74 2.04 -14.93
C ASN A 130 -12.55 1.87 -13.43
N PHE A 131 -11.48 2.45 -12.88
CA PHE A 131 -11.29 2.56 -11.43
C PHE A 131 -12.34 3.53 -10.84
N ASN A 132 -13.27 2.99 -10.03
CA ASN A 132 -14.46 3.71 -9.58
C ASN A 132 -14.68 3.52 -8.07
N GLN A 133 -14.76 4.62 -7.33
CA GLN A 133 -14.96 4.65 -5.87
C GLN A 133 -16.26 3.99 -5.38
N TYR A 134 -17.25 3.83 -6.26
CA TYR A 134 -18.53 3.16 -5.93
C TYR A 134 -18.49 1.65 -6.17
N LEU A 135 -17.52 1.17 -6.94
CA LEU A 135 -17.31 -0.26 -7.21
C LEU A 135 -16.22 -0.83 -6.29
N VAL A 136 -15.20 -0.02 -5.99
CA VAL A 136 -14.15 -0.31 -5.02
C VAL A 136 -14.49 0.45 -3.75
N ASP A 137 -15.46 -0.07 -2.98
CA ASP A 137 -15.78 0.44 -1.65
C ASP A 137 -14.86 -0.14 -0.57
N TYR A 138 -15.02 0.34 0.68
CA TYR A 138 -14.21 -0.14 1.80
C TYR A 138 -14.24 -1.66 1.93
N GLU A 139 -15.40 -2.30 1.79
CA GLU A 139 -15.54 -3.76 1.94
C GLU A 139 -14.86 -4.53 0.81
N ALA A 140 -14.88 -4.00 -0.42
CA ALA A 140 -14.26 -4.61 -1.59
C ALA A 140 -12.74 -4.70 -1.49
N LEU A 141 -12.09 -3.85 -0.68
CA LEU A 141 -10.62 -3.79 -0.53
C LEU A 141 -9.99 -5.10 -0.04
N LYS A 142 -10.74 -5.98 0.65
CA LYS A 142 -10.25 -7.31 1.04
C LYS A 142 -9.91 -8.21 -0.15
N ASN A 143 -10.44 -7.90 -1.34
CA ASN A 143 -10.14 -8.61 -2.57
C ASN A 143 -8.85 -8.12 -3.24
N TYR A 144 -8.21 -7.07 -2.68
CA TYR A 144 -7.01 -6.42 -3.20
C TYR A 144 -5.94 -6.33 -2.10
N GLY A 145 -5.67 -7.45 -1.43
CA GLY A 145 -4.70 -7.51 -0.32
C GLY A 145 -5.15 -6.83 0.99
N GLY A 146 -6.20 -6.00 0.97
CA GLY A 146 -6.55 -5.07 2.05
C GLY A 146 -7.13 -5.68 3.34
N LYS A 147 -7.13 -7.00 3.50
CA LYS A 147 -7.75 -7.65 4.66
C LYS A 147 -7.03 -7.27 5.96
N SER A 148 -5.71 -7.37 6.01
CA SER A 148 -4.93 -6.99 7.19
C SER A 148 -5.03 -5.50 7.50
N ASP A 149 -5.10 -4.66 6.46
CA ASP A 149 -5.28 -3.21 6.61
C ASP A 149 -6.63 -2.88 7.24
N GLN A 150 -7.70 -3.51 6.76
CA GLN A 150 -9.04 -3.38 7.34
C GLN A 150 -9.05 -3.84 8.80
N GLU A 151 -8.44 -4.98 9.11
CA GLU A 151 -8.32 -5.48 10.50
C GLU A 151 -7.63 -4.44 11.39
N LYS A 152 -6.55 -3.81 10.91
CA LYS A 152 -5.83 -2.76 11.66
C LYS A 152 -6.65 -1.48 11.82
N ILE A 153 -7.41 -1.08 10.78
CA ILE A 153 -8.32 0.06 10.85
C ILE A 153 -9.43 -0.19 11.89
N GLU A 154 -9.97 -1.42 11.94
CA GLU A 154 -10.95 -1.82 12.94
C GLU A 154 -10.39 -1.78 14.37
N GLU A 155 -9.13 -2.20 14.58
CA GLU A 155 -8.44 -2.03 15.87
C GLU A 155 -8.39 -0.56 16.32
N TYR A 156 -8.03 0.36 15.41
CA TYR A 156 -7.99 1.78 15.72
C TYR A 156 -9.38 2.34 16.03
N ILE A 157 -10.40 1.99 15.25
CA ILE A 157 -11.79 2.43 15.49
C ILE A 157 -12.29 1.94 16.86
N ALA A 158 -12.00 0.68 17.20
CA ALA A 158 -12.33 0.11 18.49
C ALA A 158 -11.59 0.83 19.63
N GLY A 159 -10.29 1.09 19.47
CA GLY A 159 -9.48 1.83 20.45
C GLY A 159 -9.94 3.28 20.67
N LEU A 160 -10.54 3.90 19.65
CA LEU A 160 -11.12 5.24 19.73
C LEU A 160 -12.52 5.28 20.36
N GLY A 161 -13.13 4.12 20.63
CA GLY A 161 -14.48 4.03 21.20
C GLY A 161 -15.56 4.65 20.30
N MET A 162 -15.39 4.57 18.98
CA MET A 162 -16.24 5.28 18.03
C MET A 162 -17.64 4.64 17.91
N PRO A 163 -18.75 5.40 18.05
CA PRO A 163 -20.10 4.87 17.85
C PRO A 163 -20.34 4.42 16.40
N PRO A 164 -21.23 3.43 16.14
CA PRO A 164 -21.44 2.86 14.80
C PRO A 164 -21.74 3.88 13.69
N LEU A 165 -22.58 4.88 13.95
CA LEU A 165 -22.89 5.92 12.96
C LEU A 165 -21.66 6.76 12.60
N LYS A 166 -20.87 7.14 13.61
CA LYS A 166 -19.63 7.89 13.42
C LYS A 166 -18.58 7.04 12.71
N LYS A 167 -18.49 5.74 13.05
CA LYS A 167 -17.63 4.76 12.35
C LYS A 167 -17.90 4.77 10.85
N THR A 168 -19.15 4.56 10.44
CA THR A 168 -19.52 4.49 9.02
C THR A 168 -19.19 5.79 8.29
N GLN A 169 -19.45 6.94 8.91
CA GLN A 169 -19.13 8.24 8.33
C GLN A 169 -17.60 8.43 8.18
N THR A 170 -16.84 8.18 9.24
CA THR A 170 -15.38 8.29 9.24
C THR A 170 -14.76 7.39 8.19
N LEU A 171 -15.15 6.11 8.13
CA LEU A 171 -14.63 5.17 7.11
C LEU A 171 -14.91 5.66 5.68
N LYS A 172 -16.10 6.20 5.42
CA LYS A 172 -16.45 6.75 4.11
C LYS A 172 -15.60 7.97 3.75
N GLU A 173 -15.35 8.85 4.70
CA GLU A 173 -14.52 10.05 4.51
C GLU A 173 -13.05 9.70 4.28
N LEU A 174 -12.50 8.80 5.09
CA LEU A 174 -11.12 8.31 4.95
C LEU A 174 -10.93 7.53 3.66
N HIS A 175 -11.88 6.67 3.29
CA HIS A 175 -11.87 5.95 2.01
C HIS A 175 -11.86 6.93 0.84
N ARG A 176 -12.73 7.94 0.84
CA ARG A 176 -12.76 8.96 -0.21
C ARG A 176 -11.43 9.71 -0.29
N ALA A 177 -10.88 10.15 0.84
CA ALA A 177 -9.59 10.85 0.87
C ALA A 177 -8.44 9.98 0.31
N SER A 178 -8.45 8.69 0.62
CA SER A 178 -7.48 7.71 0.12
C SER A 178 -7.65 7.48 -1.38
N PHE A 179 -8.90 7.34 -1.85
CA PHE A 179 -9.22 7.18 -3.26
C PHE A 179 -8.76 8.41 -4.06
N ASP A 180 -9.08 9.62 -3.60
CA ASP A 180 -8.67 10.86 -4.22
C ASP A 180 -7.15 10.98 -4.27
N PHE A 181 -6.43 10.57 -3.22
CA PHE A 181 -4.97 10.51 -3.21
C PHE A 181 -4.41 9.60 -4.31
N ILE A 182 -4.91 8.37 -4.41
CA ILE A 182 -4.51 7.38 -5.43
C ILE A 182 -4.89 7.85 -6.85
N ASN A 183 -5.96 8.61 -6.98
CA ASN A 183 -6.44 9.05 -8.28
C ASN A 183 -5.69 10.25 -8.86
N GLN A 184 -4.90 10.96 -8.05
CA GLN A 184 -4.05 12.05 -8.54
C GLN A 184 -2.94 11.52 -9.44
N ALA A 185 -2.80 12.11 -10.64
CA ALA A 185 -1.90 11.61 -11.67
C ALA A 185 -0.42 11.57 -11.25
N HIS A 186 0.03 12.54 -10.45
CA HIS A 186 1.42 12.59 -9.98
C HIS A 186 1.69 11.57 -8.87
N HIS A 187 0.75 11.35 -7.95
CA HIS A 187 0.84 10.26 -6.96
C HIS A 187 0.82 8.90 -7.64
N TRP A 188 -0.11 8.68 -8.57
CA TRP A 188 -0.20 7.40 -9.29
C TRP A 188 1.09 7.05 -10.05
N ARG A 189 1.73 8.05 -10.65
CA ARG A 189 3.03 7.85 -11.30
C ARG A 189 4.14 7.49 -10.31
N ALA A 190 4.19 8.18 -9.17
CA ALA A 190 5.17 7.88 -8.13
C ALA A 190 5.00 6.46 -7.60
N ILE A 191 3.75 6.06 -7.32
CA ILE A 191 3.37 4.70 -6.94
C ILE A 191 3.81 3.70 -8.02
N SER A 192 3.44 3.93 -9.27
CA SER A 192 3.80 3.03 -10.39
C SER A 192 5.32 2.89 -10.55
N ARG A 193 6.08 3.98 -10.38
CA ARG A 193 7.54 3.95 -10.47
C ARG A 193 8.15 3.14 -9.34
N LEU A 194 7.66 3.31 -8.11
CA LEU A 194 8.12 2.54 -6.96
C LEU A 194 7.72 1.06 -7.09
N ALA A 195 6.51 0.75 -7.55
CA ALA A 195 6.06 -0.62 -7.81
C ALA A 195 6.95 -1.32 -8.84
N ASN A 196 7.24 -0.67 -9.97
CA ASN A 196 8.17 -1.21 -10.97
C ASN A 196 9.57 -1.42 -10.37
N TYR A 197 10.06 -0.47 -9.57
CA TYR A 197 11.34 -0.61 -8.89
C TYR A 197 11.35 -1.80 -7.91
N ILE A 198 10.26 -2.02 -7.15
CA ILE A 198 10.10 -3.18 -6.26
C ILE A 198 10.25 -4.48 -7.05
N VAL A 199 9.58 -4.59 -8.21
CA VAL A 199 9.64 -5.77 -9.06
C VAL A 199 11.03 -5.96 -9.70
N ASP A 200 11.62 -4.89 -10.22
CA ASP A 200 12.81 -4.95 -11.07
C ASP A 200 14.14 -4.92 -10.29
N SER A 201 14.16 -4.40 -9.06
CA SER A 201 15.41 -4.14 -8.32
C SER A 201 16.20 -5.40 -7.98
N GLY A 202 15.55 -6.56 -7.91
CA GLY A 202 16.15 -7.81 -7.44
C GLY A 202 16.65 -7.77 -5.99
N LYS A 203 16.26 -6.74 -5.22
CA LYS A 203 16.64 -6.56 -3.81
C LYS A 203 15.76 -7.41 -2.90
N GLU A 204 16.27 -7.67 -1.70
CA GLU A 204 15.50 -8.31 -0.61
C GLU A 204 14.91 -7.27 0.34
N ILE A 205 15.49 -6.07 0.39
CA ILE A 205 15.06 -4.97 1.25
C ILE A 205 15.22 -3.69 0.45
N ILE A 206 14.19 -2.85 0.48
CA ILE A 206 14.22 -1.45 0.04
C ILE A 206 14.01 -0.60 1.29
N ASP A 207 15.02 0.18 1.67
CA ASP A 207 14.95 1.06 2.84
C ASP A 207 14.15 2.34 2.53
N CYS A 208 13.72 3.02 3.60
CA CYS A 208 12.89 4.22 3.54
C CYS A 208 13.47 5.29 2.60
N GLU A 209 14.75 5.62 2.76
CA GLU A 209 15.44 6.67 2.02
C GLU A 209 15.48 6.36 0.52
N GLU A 210 15.65 5.08 0.17
CA GLU A 210 15.64 4.62 -1.20
C GLU A 210 14.24 4.74 -1.83
N ALA A 211 13.22 4.27 -1.12
CA ALA A 211 11.83 4.41 -1.57
C ALA A 211 11.46 5.90 -1.77
N ILE A 212 11.87 6.76 -0.83
CA ILE A 212 11.66 8.22 -0.91
C ILE A 212 12.32 8.80 -2.16
N ALA A 213 13.58 8.45 -2.44
CA ALA A 213 14.29 8.96 -3.63
C ALA A 213 13.56 8.61 -4.93
N ILE A 214 12.99 7.41 -5.03
CA ILE A 214 12.18 6.99 -6.19
C ILE A 214 10.88 7.79 -6.29
N LEU A 215 10.19 7.99 -5.15
CA LEU A 215 8.94 8.75 -5.09
C LEU A 215 9.14 10.23 -5.47
N GLU A 216 10.15 10.89 -4.90
CA GLU A 216 10.46 12.29 -5.21
C GLU A 216 10.88 12.48 -6.66
N GLY A 217 11.77 11.61 -7.15
CA GLY A 217 12.23 11.66 -8.53
C GLY A 217 11.09 11.53 -9.54
N ALA A 218 9.98 10.87 -9.21
CA ALA A 218 8.80 10.76 -10.09
C ALA A 218 7.95 12.04 -10.12
N ILE A 219 7.95 12.80 -9.03
CA ILE A 219 7.21 14.05 -8.88
C ILE A 219 7.96 15.19 -9.56
N GLU A 220 9.29 15.25 -9.39
CA GLU A 220 10.14 16.30 -9.95
C GLU A 220 10.15 16.33 -11.48
N THR A 221 10.00 15.17 -12.14
CA THR A 221 9.93 15.10 -13.61
C THR A 221 8.75 15.89 -14.19
N ASN A 222 7.73 16.26 -13.39
CA ASN A 222 6.66 17.18 -13.82
C ASN A 222 7.13 18.60 -14.08
N TYR A 223 8.06 19.11 -13.25
CA TYR A 223 8.44 20.52 -13.32
C TYR A 223 9.29 20.83 -14.56
N CYS A 224 10.01 19.84 -15.09
CA CYS A 224 10.77 20.00 -16.34
C CYS A 224 9.90 19.85 -17.60
N LEU A 225 8.86 19.00 -17.59
CA LEU A 225 8.01 18.79 -18.78
C LEU A 225 6.90 19.84 -18.95
N SER A 226 6.57 20.62 -17.91
CA SER A 226 5.62 21.74 -18.01
C SER A 226 6.27 23.08 -18.43
N ARG A 227 7.55 23.07 -18.81
CA ARG A 227 8.32 24.26 -19.21
C ARG A 227 8.89 24.20 -20.64
N CYS A 228 8.51 23.20 -21.43
CA CYS A 228 8.91 23.06 -22.82
C CYS A 228 7.72 23.29 -23.76
#